data_AF-A0A7V9B860-F1
#
_entry.id   AF-A0A7V9B860-F1
#
_cell.length_a   1.000
_cell.length_b   1.000
_cell.length_c   1.000
_cell.angle_alpha   90.00
_cell.angle_beta   90.00
_cell.angle_gamma   90.00
#
_symmetry.space_group_name_H-M   'P 1'
#
loop_
_entity.id
_entity.type
_entity.pdbx_description
1 polymer ?
#
loop_
_entity_poly.entity_id
_entity_poly.type
_entity_poly.pdbx_seq_one_letter_code
_entity_poly.pdbx_strand_id
1 'polypeptide(L)' 'MIRSRLFRLTLVFGVLLAVAAPSVYAQERLSIATGGTGGVYYPYGGGLANLLSEELPDYSFTAEVTSASVD' A
#
# COMPACT_ATOMS: atom_id res chain seq x y z
N MET A 1 43.27 13.31 -19.97
CA MET A 1 42.06 13.03 -20.78
C MET A 1 41.27 11.78 -20.34
N ILE A 2 41.88 10.78 -19.66
CA ILE A 2 41.22 9.53 -19.24
C ILE A 2 40.31 9.73 -18.00
N ARG A 3 40.70 10.58 -17.05
CA ARG A 3 39.94 10.87 -15.82
C ARG A 3 38.55 11.50 -16.09
N SER A 4 38.43 12.34 -17.11
CA SER A 4 37.15 12.96 -17.50
C SER A 4 36.24 12.00 -18.27
N ARG A 5 36.78 10.96 -18.92
CA ARG A 5 36.00 9.88 -19.54
C ARG A 5 35.46 8.91 -18.50
N LEU A 6 36.25 8.56 -17.48
CA LEU A 6 35.78 7.76 -16.34
C LEU A 6 34.66 8.47 -15.58
N PHE A 7 34.82 9.76 -15.26
CA PHE A 7 33.79 10.52 -14.56
C PHE A 7 32.46 10.56 -15.30
N ARG A 8 32.49 10.74 -16.64
CA ARG A 8 31.29 10.69 -17.48
C ARG A 8 30.64 9.31 -17.51
N LEU A 9 31.45 8.23 -17.53
CA LEU A 9 30.93 6.86 -17.53
C LEU A 9 30.20 6.54 -16.21
N THR A 10 30.78 6.94 -15.08
CA THR A 10 30.17 6.78 -13.75
C THR A 10 28.88 7.56 -13.63
N LEU A 11 28.84 8.79 -14.16
CA LEU A 11 27.65 9.62 -14.14
C LEU A 11 26.51 9.03 -15.00
N VAL A 12 26.83 8.53 -16.19
CA VAL A 12 25.86 7.84 -17.07
C VAL A 12 25.33 6.57 -16.40
N PHE A 13 26.21 5.78 -15.77
CA PHE A 13 25.81 4.56 -15.06
C PHE A 13 24.89 4.85 -13.86
N GLY A 14 25.17 5.92 -13.10
CA GLY A 14 24.32 6.36 -12.00
C GLY A 14 22.92 6.79 -12.45
N VAL A 15 22.81 7.49 -13.58
CA VAL A 15 21.50 7.88 -14.16
C VAL A 15 20.73 6.65 -14.65
N LEU A 16 21.41 5.68 -15.28
CA LEU A 16 20.80 4.42 -15.72
C LEU A 16 20.21 3.62 -14.57
N LEU A 17 20.91 3.54 -13.43
CA LEU A 17 20.42 2.88 -12.23
C LEU A 17 19.20 3.60 -11.62
N ALA A 18 19.18 4.93 -11.65
CA ALA A 18 18.06 5.70 -11.11
C ALA A 18 16.77 5.53 -11.93
N VAL A 19 16.88 5.36 -13.25
CA VAL A 19 15.71 5.14 -14.14
C VAL A 19 15.23 3.69 -14.14
N ALA A 20 16.11 2.73 -13.84
CA ALA A 20 15.76 1.31 -13.82
C ALA A 20 15.13 0.83 -12.50
N ALA A 21 14.99 1.71 -11.50
CA ALA A 21 14.38 1.33 -10.22
C ALA A 21 12.88 1.04 -10.41
N PRO A 22 12.36 -0.10 -9.90
CA PRO A 22 10.93 -0.38 -9.92
C PRO A 22 10.18 0.67 -9.09
N SER A 23 9.06 1.16 -9.62
CA SER A 23 8.18 2.08 -8.91
C SER A 23 7.48 1.34 -7.78
N VAL A 24 7.82 1.69 -6.53
CA VAL A 24 7.07 1.27 -5.36
C VAL A 24 5.93 2.26 -5.15
N TYR A 25 4.70 1.83 -5.40
CA TYR A 25 3.51 2.58 -5.03
C TYR A 25 3.07 2.17 -3.62
N ALA A 26 2.71 3.15 -2.80
CA ALA A 26 2.11 2.86 -1.49
C ALA A 26 0.69 2.31 -1.70
N GLN A 27 0.31 1.32 -0.89
CA GLN A 27 -1.06 0.80 -0.90
C GLN A 27 -2.05 1.90 -0.52
N GLU A 28 -3.19 1.94 -1.21
CA GLU A 28 -4.30 2.80 -0.81
C GLU A 28 -5.04 2.17 0.37
N ARG A 29 -5.33 2.96 1.41
CA ARG A 29 -6.00 2.46 2.62
C ARG A 29 -7.48 2.78 2.58
N LEU A 30 -8.30 1.74 2.63
CA LEU A 30 -9.76 1.83 2.61
C LEU A 30 -10.35 1.33 3.93
N SER A 31 -11.44 1.97 4.36
CA SER A 31 -12.15 1.58 5.58
C SER A 31 -13.53 1.01 5.26
N ILE A 32 -13.83 -0.14 5.85
CA ILE A 32 -15.14 -0.77 5.80
C ILE A 32 -15.94 -0.25 7.00
N ALA A 33 -16.90 0.64 6.74
CA ALA A 33 -17.81 1.12 7.77
C ALA A 33 -18.63 -0.04 8.34
N THR A 34 -18.39 -0.37 9.61
CA THR A 34 -19.17 -1.39 10.33
C THR A 34 -20.08 -0.72 11.36
N GLY A 35 -20.22 -1.28 12.55
CA GLY A 35 -20.92 -0.68 13.68
C GLY A 35 -20.06 -0.72 14.94
N GLY A 36 -20.69 -0.79 16.11
CA GLY A 36 -19.98 -0.97 17.37
C GLY A 36 -19.16 -2.26 17.44
N THR A 37 -18.08 -2.27 18.22
CA THR A 37 -17.19 -3.44 18.39
C THR A 37 -17.87 -4.66 19.01
N GLY A 38 -19.01 -4.46 19.70
CA GLY A 38 -19.85 -5.53 20.24
C GLY A 38 -20.88 -6.11 19.27
N GLY A 39 -21.05 -5.53 18.08
CA GLY A 39 -22.01 -6.00 17.06
C GLY A 39 -21.41 -7.05 16.13
N VAL A 40 -22.27 -7.77 15.39
CA VAL A 40 -21.85 -8.84 14.46
C VAL A 40 -21.01 -8.30 13.29
N TYR A 41 -21.27 -7.07 12.85
CA TYR A 41 -20.61 -6.51 11.68
C TYR A 41 -19.15 -6.12 11.91
N TYR A 42 -18.71 -5.94 13.16
CA TYR A 42 -17.31 -5.63 13.44
C TYR A 42 -16.37 -6.82 13.13
N PRO A 43 -16.54 -8.03 13.70
CA PRO A 43 -15.72 -9.19 13.35
C PRO A 43 -15.92 -9.63 11.89
N TYR A 44 -17.14 -9.50 11.35
CA TYR A 44 -17.41 -9.79 9.93
C TYR A 44 -16.63 -8.85 9.00
N GLY A 45 -16.65 -7.54 9.27
CA GLY A 45 -15.88 -6.54 8.54
C GLY A 45 -14.37 -6.77 8.66
N GLY A 46 -13.88 -7.25 9.81
CA GLY A 46 -12.49 -7.64 9.99
C GLY A 46 -12.07 -8.82 9.10
N GLY A 47 -12.93 -9.84 8.98
CA GLY A 47 -12.70 -10.97 8.07
C GLY A 47 -12.69 -10.54 6.59
N LEU A 48 -13.65 -9.69 6.19
CA LEU A 48 -13.68 -9.10 4.85
C LEU A 48 -12.45 -8.25 4.57
N ALA A 49 -12.01 -7.44 5.53
CA ALA A 49 -10.82 -6.63 5.40
C ALA A 49 -9.56 -7.47 5.16
N ASN A 50 -9.43 -8.60 5.87
CA ASN A 50 -8.32 -9.53 5.65
C ASN A 50 -8.35 -10.13 4.24
N LEU A 51 -9.50 -10.69 3.84
CA LEU A 51 -9.67 -11.30 2.52
C LEU A 51 -9.39 -10.29 1.39
N LEU A 52 -9.96 -9.09 1.46
CA LEU A 52 -9.76 -8.08 0.43
C LEU A 52 -8.31 -7.58 0.37
N SER A 53 -7.61 -7.51 1.50
CA SER A 53 -6.19 -7.13 1.51
C SER A 53 -5.29 -8.23 0.92
N GLU A 54 -5.71 -9.49 0.97
CA GLU A 54 -5.02 -10.61 0.31
C GLU A 54 -5.27 -10.63 -1.21
N GLU A 55 -6.51 -10.35 -1.63
CA GLU A 55 -6.92 -10.40 -3.03
C GLU A 55 -6.59 -9.14 -3.84
N LEU A 56 -6.50 -7.99 -3.18
CA LEU A 56 -6.28 -6.68 -3.83
C LEU A 56 -4.94 -6.08 -3.34
N PRO A 57 -3.80 -6.42 -3.95
CA PRO A 57 -2.46 -6.10 -3.45
C PRO A 57 -2.14 -4.59 -3.44
N ASP A 58 -2.87 -3.79 -4.23
CA ASP A 58 -2.71 -2.34 -4.26
C ASP A 58 -3.48 -1.62 -3.13
N TYR A 59 -4.31 -2.36 -2.38
CA TYR A 59 -5.17 -1.82 -1.35
C TYR A 59 -4.96 -2.50 -0.01
N SER A 60 -5.16 -1.75 1.07
CA SER A 60 -5.26 -2.27 2.42
C SER A 60 -6.62 -1.93 2.99
N PHE A 61 -7.29 -2.91 3.58
CA PHE A 61 -8.62 -2.73 4.14
C PHE A 61 -8.59 -2.85 5.66
N THR A 62 -9.42 -2.06 6.35
CA THR A 62 -9.65 -2.21 7.78
C THR A 62 -11.12 -2.08 8.13
N ALA A 63 -11.56 -2.80 9.17
CA ALA A 63 -12.86 -2.56 9.76
C ALA A 63 -12.85 -1.24 10.54
N GLU A 64 -13.81 -0.36 10.26
CA GLU A 64 -14.01 0.90 10.95
C GLU A 64 -15.16 0.78 11.94
N VAL A 65 -14.92 1.21 13.18
CA VAL A 65 -15.99 1.35 14.17
C VAL A 65 -16.75 2.62 13.87
N THR A 66 -18.07 2.51 13.70
CA THR A 66 -18.92 3.67 13.44
C THR A 66 -20.05 3.76 14.47
N SER A 67 -20.74 4.89 14.50
CA SER A 67 -21.98 5.07 15.27
C SER A 67 -23.22 4.49 14.57
N ALA A 68 -23.05 3.61 13.58
CA ALA A 68 -24.17 2.86 13.01
C ALA A 68 -24.88 2.05 14.11
N SER A 69 -26.21 2.01 14.05
CA SER A 69 -27.03 1.21 14.97
C SER A 69 -26.84 -0.29 14.68
N VAL A 70 -26.73 -1.11 15.73
CA VAL A 70 -26.29 -2.52 15.67
C VAL A 70 -27.21 -3.52 16.37
N ASP A 71 -28.41 -3.12 16.79
CA ASP A 71 -29.33 -4.12 17.37
C ASP A 71 -29.80 -5.13 16.30
#